data_AF-A0A3S1HB98-F1
#
_entry.id   AF-A0A3S1HB98-F1
#
_cell.length_a   1.000
_cell.length_b   1.000
_cell.length_c   1.000
_cell.angle_alpha   90.00
_cell.angle_beta   90.00
_cell.angle_gamma   90.00
#
_symmetry.space_group_name_H-M   'P 1'
#
loop_
_entity.id
_entity.type
_entity.pdbx_description
1 polymer ?
#
loop_
_entity_poly.entity_id
_entity_poly.type
_entity_poly.pdbx_seq_one_letter_code
_entity_poly.pdbx_strand_id
1 'polypeptide(L)'
;MARSKADASGCVSAPKLASSCSISVEGEDRVRSQTVEADFDTLVRLIHSRHSCRAFQERAVPEATIRKILETAQRSASDCNVQPWKVTIVSGTALDSLRTAMYGRAASGAIGVSDIPPIGQYFGVYQERRRDCGWSLYGSLGIERGDRISSGKQALENFRFFGAPHIALITSHASLGMRGVFDSGGYIALFMLTAHALGVATIAQGSIAHRADVIREHIALPADHFVICGIAFGWSDDGHPANSFRMKRAPISDVASFVRQ
;
A
#
# COMPACT_ATOMS: atom_id res chain seq x y z
N MET A 1 65.53 -47.10 -29.09
CA MET A 1 65.58 -46.85 -27.63
C MET A 1 64.43 -47.62 -27.01
N ALA A 2 64.58 -48.91 -26.71
CA ALA A 2 65.26 -49.51 -25.54
C ALA A 2 64.40 -49.47 -24.25
N ARG A 3 63.94 -50.68 -23.85
CA ARG A 3 63.78 -51.19 -22.46
C ARG A 3 62.70 -50.46 -21.60
N SER A 4 62.04 -51.03 -20.58
CA SER A 4 62.09 -52.30 -19.86
C SER A 4 60.97 -52.30 -18.79
N LYS A 5 60.34 -53.45 -18.58
CA LYS A 5 59.87 -54.12 -17.33
C LYS A 5 59.39 -53.36 -16.06
N ALA A 6 58.34 -53.97 -15.47
CA ALA A 6 58.13 -54.34 -14.05
C ALA A 6 57.84 -53.19 -13.06
N ASP A 7 57.20 -53.33 -11.89
CA ASP A 7 56.59 -54.44 -11.15
C ASP A 7 55.74 -53.84 -10.00
N ALA A 8 54.99 -54.71 -9.32
CA ALA A 8 54.69 -54.73 -7.87
C ALA A 8 53.79 -53.66 -7.19
N SER A 9 52.72 -54.22 -6.60
CA SER A 9 52.15 -54.03 -5.25
C SER A 9 52.53 -52.80 -4.40
N GLY A 10 51.52 -52.20 -3.79
CA GLY A 10 51.72 -51.33 -2.63
C GLY A 10 50.40 -50.81 -2.05
N CYS A 11 49.83 -51.56 -1.12
CA CYS A 11 48.75 -51.11 -0.25
C CYS A 11 49.27 -49.93 0.59
N VAL A 12 48.72 -48.73 0.40
CA VAL A 12 48.96 -47.58 1.28
C VAL A 12 47.62 -47.05 1.75
N SER A 13 47.32 -47.35 3.01
CA SER A 13 46.24 -46.79 3.80
C SER A 13 46.36 -45.27 3.89
N ALA A 14 45.34 -44.56 3.39
CA ALA A 14 45.20 -43.12 3.59
C ALA A 14 44.75 -42.81 5.04
N PRO A 15 45.21 -41.70 5.66
CA PRO A 15 44.83 -41.34 7.01
C PRO A 15 43.38 -40.81 7.04
N LYS A 16 42.58 -41.26 8.01
CA LYS A 16 41.30 -40.64 8.37
C LYS A 16 41.57 -39.22 8.87
N LEU A 17 41.20 -38.22 8.07
CA LEU A 17 41.20 -36.81 8.46
C LEU A 17 39.75 -36.33 8.66
N ALA A 18 39.62 -35.49 9.69
CA ALA A 18 38.49 -34.64 10.05
C ALA A 18 37.28 -35.32 10.71
N SER A 19 37.37 -35.41 12.04
CA SER A 19 36.39 -34.85 12.98
C SER A 19 35.28 -34.05 12.28
N SER A 20 34.08 -34.63 12.20
CA SER A 20 32.88 -33.87 11.93
C SER A 20 32.67 -32.93 13.11
N CYS A 21 33.05 -31.67 12.93
CA CYS A 21 32.63 -30.59 13.80
C CYS A 21 31.10 -30.50 13.67
N SER A 22 30.39 -31.13 14.60
CA SER A 22 28.95 -30.95 14.79
C SER A 22 28.73 -29.53 15.28
N ILE A 23 28.73 -28.57 14.34
CA ILE A 23 28.15 -27.26 14.60
C ILE A 23 26.67 -27.51 14.85
N SER A 24 26.26 -27.22 16.07
CA SER A 24 24.99 -27.62 16.66
C SER A 24 23.81 -27.05 15.89
N VAL A 25 23.02 -27.93 15.25
CA VAL A 25 21.74 -27.62 14.59
C VAL A 25 20.79 -26.85 15.54
N GLU A 26 20.90 -27.10 16.85
CA GLU A 26 20.15 -26.41 17.90
C GLU A 26 20.45 -24.89 17.99
N GLY A 27 21.67 -24.47 17.61
CA GLY A 27 22.05 -23.06 17.58
C GLY A 27 21.44 -22.32 16.39
N GLU A 28 21.43 -22.96 15.23
CA GLU A 28 20.84 -22.40 13.99
C GLU A 28 19.31 -22.33 14.06
N ASP A 29 18.65 -23.36 14.61
CA ASP A 29 17.21 -23.37 14.80
C ASP A 29 16.74 -22.30 15.79
N ARG A 30 17.51 -22.06 16.85
CA ARG A 30 17.20 -21.03 17.85
C ARG A 30 17.42 -19.62 17.31
N VAL A 31 18.50 -19.38 16.56
CA VAL A 31 18.75 -18.08 15.91
C VAL A 31 17.71 -17.81 14.83
N ARG A 32 17.37 -18.81 14.01
CA ARG A 32 16.30 -18.70 13.00
C ARG A 32 14.95 -18.38 13.64
N SER A 33 14.62 -19.03 14.76
CA SER A 33 13.40 -18.75 15.51
C SER A 33 13.35 -17.32 16.07
N GLN A 34 14.46 -16.82 16.62
CA GLN A 34 14.56 -15.47 17.18
C GLN A 34 14.44 -14.38 16.10
N THR A 35 15.08 -14.58 14.94
CA THR A 35 14.96 -13.64 13.81
C THR A 35 13.55 -13.61 13.25
N VAL A 36 12.90 -14.78 13.11
CA VAL A 36 11.50 -14.85 12.64
C VAL A 36 10.54 -14.13 13.59
N GLU A 37 10.73 -14.27 14.90
CA GLU A 37 9.91 -13.57 15.90
C GLU A 37 10.11 -12.06 15.84
N ALA A 38 11.37 -11.59 15.77
CA ALA A 38 11.68 -10.17 15.66
C ALA A 38 11.15 -9.52 14.35
N ASP A 39 11.23 -10.24 13.24
CA ASP A 39 10.70 -9.80 11.94
C ASP A 39 9.17 -9.71 11.99
N PHE A 40 8.51 -10.71 12.59
CA PHE A 40 7.06 -10.70 12.74
C PHE A 40 6.59 -9.56 13.64
N ASP A 41 7.24 -9.31 14.77
CA ASP A 41 6.92 -8.20 15.67
C ASP A 41 7.11 -6.84 14.98
N THR A 42 8.17 -6.71 14.17
CA THR A 42 8.39 -5.52 13.35
C THR A 42 7.25 -5.31 12.36
N LEU A 43 6.84 -6.37 11.66
CA LEU A 43 5.74 -6.32 10.71
C LEU A 43 4.42 -5.97 11.41
N VAL A 44 4.11 -6.62 12.53
CA VAL A 44 2.92 -6.36 13.36
C VAL A 44 2.89 -4.89 13.77
N ARG A 45 3.98 -4.36 14.31
CA ARG A 45 4.08 -2.95 14.71
C ARG A 45 3.77 -2.01 13.54
N LEU A 46 4.34 -2.26 12.36
CA LEU A 46 4.10 -1.43 11.17
C LEU A 46 2.64 -1.51 10.70
N ILE A 47 2.08 -2.71 10.60
CA ILE A 47 0.69 -2.92 10.16
C ILE A 47 -0.31 -2.27 11.14
N HIS A 48 -0.08 -2.38 12.44
CA HIS A 48 -0.97 -1.85 13.47
C HIS A 48 -0.89 -0.32 13.61
N SER A 49 0.29 0.26 13.45
CA SER A 49 0.48 1.72 13.62
C SER A 49 0.10 2.52 12.37
N ARG A 50 0.14 1.90 11.18
CA ARG A 50 -0.28 2.55 9.93
C ARG A 50 -1.78 2.85 9.95
N HIS A 51 -2.13 4.11 9.75
CA HIS A 51 -3.52 4.58 9.67
C HIS A 51 -3.70 5.50 8.45
N SER A 52 -4.95 5.82 8.11
CA SER A 52 -5.27 6.75 7.02
C SER A 52 -5.10 8.18 7.50
N CYS A 53 -4.02 8.84 7.07
CA CYS A 53 -3.72 10.22 7.39
C CYS A 53 -4.58 11.19 6.56
N ARG A 54 -5.20 12.17 7.21
CA ARG A 54 -6.16 13.14 6.63
C ARG A 54 -5.80 14.59 6.93
N ALA A 55 -4.56 14.83 7.32
CA ALA A 55 -3.96 16.16 7.38
C ALA A 55 -2.45 15.98 7.31
N PHE A 56 -1.80 16.76 6.45
CA PHE A 56 -0.39 16.62 6.14
C PHE A 56 0.32 17.97 6.32
N GLN A 57 1.61 17.91 6.64
CA GLN A 57 2.48 19.07 6.58
C GLN A 57 2.76 19.45 5.11
N GLU A 58 3.03 20.72 4.86
CA GLU A 58 3.39 21.24 3.52
C GLU A 58 4.75 20.72 3.03
N ARG A 59 5.63 20.32 3.95
CA ARG A 59 6.98 19.85 3.64
C ARG A 59 6.93 18.64 2.68
N ALA A 60 7.61 18.76 1.55
CA ALA A 60 7.73 17.66 0.59
C ALA A 60 8.54 16.48 1.15
N VAL A 61 8.21 15.28 0.68
CA VAL A 61 8.98 14.06 0.86
C VAL A 61 10.14 14.06 -0.15
N PRO A 62 11.40 13.81 0.27
CA PRO A 62 12.53 13.76 -0.64
C PRO A 62 12.35 12.70 -1.73
N GLU A 63 12.71 13.00 -2.98
CA GLU A 63 12.56 12.06 -4.10
C GLU A 63 13.23 10.71 -3.84
N ALA A 64 14.41 10.69 -3.21
CA ALA A 64 15.09 9.46 -2.84
C ALA A 64 14.26 8.56 -1.91
N THR A 65 13.44 9.16 -1.03
CA THR A 65 12.51 8.43 -0.17
C THR A 65 11.35 7.88 -1.00
N ILE A 66 10.81 8.68 -1.92
CA ILE A 66 9.74 8.25 -2.84
C ILE A 66 10.21 7.06 -3.70
N ARG A 67 11.43 7.10 -4.23
CA ARG A 67 12.02 6.00 -5.00
C ARG A 67 12.14 4.72 -4.17
N LYS A 68 12.62 4.80 -2.92
CA LYS A 68 12.65 3.65 -2.00
C LYS A 68 11.26 3.05 -1.76
N ILE A 69 10.23 3.89 -1.62
CA ILE A 69 8.83 3.44 -1.50
C ILE A 69 8.43 2.64 -2.73
N LEU A 70 8.65 3.21 -3.93
CA LEU A 70 8.28 2.58 -5.19
C LEU A 70 9.02 1.27 -5.43
N GLU A 71 10.35 1.25 -5.24
CA GLU A 71 11.21 0.08 -5.43
C GLU A 71 10.81 -1.08 -4.51
N THR A 72 10.49 -0.78 -3.25
CA THR A 72 10.06 -1.81 -2.30
C THR A 72 8.64 -2.30 -2.62
N ALA A 73 7.72 -1.38 -2.94
CA ALA A 73 6.35 -1.75 -3.31
C ALA A 73 6.29 -2.59 -4.60
N GLN A 74 7.25 -2.42 -5.51
CA GLN A 74 7.42 -3.20 -6.73
C GLN A 74 7.55 -4.71 -6.47
N ARG A 75 7.91 -5.11 -5.23
CA ARG A 75 8.00 -6.51 -4.80
C ARG A 75 6.64 -7.16 -4.53
N SER A 76 5.52 -6.45 -4.75
CA SER A 76 4.19 -7.06 -4.70
C SER A 76 4.09 -8.25 -5.65
N ALA A 77 3.42 -9.31 -5.22
CA ALA A 77 3.06 -10.41 -6.10
C ALA A 77 1.97 -9.95 -7.11
N SER A 78 1.92 -10.62 -8.26
CA SER A 78 0.86 -10.47 -9.27
C SER A 78 0.71 -11.78 -10.04
N ASP A 79 -0.47 -11.99 -10.63
CA ASP A 79 -0.75 -13.15 -11.47
C ASP A 79 0.26 -13.20 -12.62
N CYS A 80 0.86 -14.36 -12.85
CA CYS A 80 1.94 -14.55 -13.83
C CYS A 80 3.08 -13.49 -13.78
N ASN A 81 3.29 -12.83 -12.63
CA ASN A 81 4.23 -11.71 -12.46
C ASN A 81 4.01 -10.54 -13.44
N VAL A 82 2.76 -10.31 -13.90
CA VAL A 82 2.44 -9.29 -14.92
C VAL A 82 2.64 -7.86 -14.44
N GLN A 83 2.68 -7.62 -13.12
CA GLN A 83 2.95 -6.32 -12.49
C GLN A 83 2.07 -5.20 -13.08
N PRO A 84 0.74 -5.32 -12.94
CA PRO A 84 -0.22 -4.55 -13.74
C PRO A 84 -0.35 -3.08 -13.33
N TRP A 85 0.23 -2.69 -12.20
CA TRP A 85 0.21 -1.33 -11.68
C TRP A 85 1.11 -0.40 -12.50
N LYS A 86 0.59 0.79 -12.81
CA LYS A 86 1.34 1.96 -13.24
C LYS A 86 1.13 3.06 -12.22
N VAL A 87 2.19 3.82 -11.95
CA VAL A 87 2.20 4.85 -10.91
C VAL A 87 2.68 6.16 -11.49
N THR A 88 1.87 7.20 -11.35
CA THR A 88 2.25 8.58 -11.67
C THR A 88 2.33 9.37 -10.37
N ILE A 89 3.53 9.85 -10.02
CA ILE A 89 3.74 10.74 -8.87
C ILE A 89 3.53 12.18 -9.33
N VAL A 90 2.60 12.89 -8.68
CA VAL A 90 2.31 14.31 -8.97
C VAL A 90 2.64 15.13 -7.73
N SER A 91 3.42 16.20 -7.92
CA SER A 91 3.96 17.06 -6.85
C SER A 91 4.05 18.52 -7.30
N GLY A 92 4.29 19.45 -6.37
CA GLY A 92 4.55 20.87 -6.67
C GLY A 92 3.43 21.53 -7.49
N THR A 93 3.80 22.40 -8.43
CA THR A 93 2.82 23.17 -9.24
C THR A 93 1.87 22.28 -10.04
N ALA A 94 2.33 21.11 -10.51
CA ALA A 94 1.48 20.15 -11.19
C ALA A 94 0.39 19.59 -10.26
N LEU A 95 0.73 19.37 -8.98
CA LEU A 95 -0.23 18.95 -7.96
C LEU A 95 -1.21 20.06 -7.62
N ASP A 96 -0.75 21.31 -7.54
CA ASP A 96 -1.61 22.47 -7.24
C ASP A 96 -2.68 22.67 -8.32
N SER A 97 -2.27 22.56 -9.59
CA SER A 97 -3.19 22.60 -10.73
C SER A 97 -4.17 21.41 -10.70
N LEU A 98 -3.68 20.19 -10.43
CA LEU A 98 -4.55 19.00 -10.31
C LEU A 98 -5.55 19.16 -9.17
N ARG A 99 -5.09 19.65 -8.01
CA ARG A 99 -5.91 19.90 -6.82
C ARG A 99 -7.03 20.88 -7.13
N THR A 100 -6.71 21.96 -7.83
CA THR A 100 -7.69 22.98 -8.24
C THR A 100 -8.73 22.40 -9.18
N ALA A 101 -8.32 21.65 -10.20
CA ALA A 101 -9.22 21.02 -11.16
C ALA A 101 -10.14 19.97 -10.50
N MET A 102 -9.56 19.08 -9.68
CA MET A 102 -10.30 18.03 -8.96
C MET A 102 -11.32 18.62 -8.00
N TYR A 103 -10.91 19.61 -7.19
CA TYR A 103 -11.80 20.28 -6.25
C TYR A 103 -12.91 21.05 -6.99
N GLY A 104 -12.57 21.83 -8.02
CA GLY A 104 -13.55 22.57 -8.82
C GLY A 104 -14.60 21.66 -9.45
N ARG A 105 -14.16 20.52 -10.01
CA ARG A 105 -15.06 19.50 -10.60
C ARG A 105 -15.91 18.79 -9.55
N ALA A 106 -15.38 18.56 -8.35
CA ALA A 106 -16.14 17.98 -7.25
C ALA A 106 -17.19 18.95 -6.69
N ALA A 107 -16.80 20.21 -6.48
CA ALA A 107 -17.65 21.24 -5.91
C ALA A 107 -18.77 21.71 -6.85
N SER A 108 -18.61 21.55 -8.16
CA SER A 108 -19.66 21.92 -9.14
C SER A 108 -20.88 21.01 -9.13
N GLY A 109 -20.83 19.87 -8.42
CA GLY A 109 -21.90 18.87 -8.43
C GLY A 109 -21.92 17.99 -9.69
N ALA A 110 -20.89 18.07 -10.54
CA ALA A 110 -20.77 17.21 -11.71
C ALA A 110 -20.84 15.71 -11.32
N ILE A 111 -21.53 14.93 -12.14
CA ILE A 111 -21.61 13.47 -12.00
C ILE A 111 -20.19 12.91 -12.12
N GLY A 112 -19.85 11.96 -11.25
CA GLY A 112 -18.53 11.34 -11.28
C GLY A 112 -18.34 10.42 -12.46
N VAL A 113 -17.13 10.44 -13.01
CA VAL A 113 -16.67 9.56 -14.07
C VAL A 113 -15.64 8.60 -13.45
N SER A 114 -15.90 7.30 -13.56
CA SER A 114 -15.01 6.24 -13.05
C SER A 114 -14.86 5.13 -14.08
N ASP A 115 -13.64 4.62 -14.20
CA ASP A 115 -13.37 3.43 -15.02
C ASP A 115 -13.78 2.14 -14.29
N ILE A 116 -13.66 2.14 -12.95
CA ILE A 116 -14.16 1.05 -12.09
C ILE A 116 -15.51 1.48 -11.51
N PRO A 117 -16.58 0.69 -11.68
CA PRO A 117 -17.89 1.04 -11.17
C PRO A 117 -17.87 1.33 -9.65
N PRO A 118 -18.47 2.44 -9.20
CA PRO A 118 -18.56 2.73 -7.77
C PRO A 118 -19.45 1.70 -7.07
N ILE A 119 -19.23 1.50 -5.77
CA ILE A 119 -20.12 0.69 -4.95
C ILE A 119 -21.47 1.41 -4.85
N GLY A 120 -22.51 0.85 -5.48
CA GLY A 120 -23.84 1.46 -5.54
C GLY A 120 -24.52 1.54 -4.17
N GLN A 121 -24.55 0.42 -3.43
CA GLN A 121 -25.13 0.35 -2.10
C GLN A 121 -24.36 -0.64 -1.22
N TYR A 122 -24.28 -0.33 0.07
CA TYR A 122 -23.78 -1.25 1.08
C TYR A 122 -24.97 -1.79 1.88
N PHE A 123 -24.91 -3.07 2.25
CA PHE A 123 -25.94 -3.76 2.99
C PHE A 123 -25.39 -4.41 4.27
N GLY A 124 -26.26 -4.59 5.27
CA GLY A 124 -25.95 -5.25 6.54
C GLY A 124 -24.66 -4.74 7.18
N VAL A 125 -23.80 -5.68 7.58
CA VAL A 125 -22.52 -5.41 8.27
C VAL A 125 -21.61 -4.44 7.52
N TYR A 126 -21.66 -4.39 6.19
CA TYR A 126 -20.82 -3.47 5.41
C TYR A 126 -21.29 -2.01 5.54
N GLN A 127 -22.61 -1.79 5.59
CA GLN A 127 -23.17 -0.47 5.82
C GLN A 127 -22.92 0.02 7.24
N GLU A 128 -22.99 -0.87 8.23
CA GLU A 128 -22.63 -0.58 9.63
C GLU A 128 -21.16 -0.15 9.73
N ARG A 129 -20.23 -0.95 9.22
CA ARG A 129 -18.79 -0.61 9.21
C ARG A 129 -18.50 0.71 8.51
N ARG A 130 -19.18 0.99 7.39
CA ARG A 130 -19.06 2.28 6.68
C ARG A 130 -19.55 3.44 7.54
N ARG A 131 -20.70 3.30 8.20
CA ARG A 131 -21.27 4.32 9.09
C ARG A 131 -20.34 4.59 10.27
N ASP A 132 -19.85 3.55 10.93
CA ASP A 132 -18.93 3.67 12.07
C ASP A 132 -17.64 4.41 11.70
N CYS A 133 -17.10 4.13 10.51
CA CYS A 133 -15.96 4.85 9.97
C CYS A 133 -16.26 6.35 9.78
N GLY A 134 -17.40 6.66 9.16
CA GLY A 134 -17.85 8.04 8.99
C GLY A 134 -18.03 8.78 10.32
N TRP A 135 -18.69 8.15 11.30
CA TRP A 135 -18.92 8.74 12.62
C TRP A 135 -17.64 8.91 13.43
N SER A 136 -16.68 7.99 13.32
CA SER A 136 -15.39 8.13 14.00
C SER A 136 -14.62 9.35 13.46
N LEU A 137 -14.61 9.53 12.14
CA LEU A 137 -13.99 10.71 11.51
C LEU A 137 -14.71 12.00 11.90
N TYR A 138 -16.03 12.04 11.77
CA TYR A 138 -16.82 13.24 12.09
C TYR A 138 -16.73 13.60 13.57
N GLY A 139 -16.81 12.62 14.46
CA GLY A 139 -16.61 12.81 15.89
C GLY A 139 -15.23 13.38 16.22
N SER A 140 -14.16 12.91 15.58
CA SER A 140 -12.82 13.48 15.79
C SER A 140 -12.70 14.94 15.34
N LEU A 141 -13.55 15.38 14.42
CA LEU A 141 -13.57 16.74 13.88
C LEU A 141 -14.59 17.65 14.56
N GLY A 142 -15.33 17.15 15.56
CA GLY A 142 -16.43 17.89 16.18
C GLY A 142 -17.63 18.11 15.25
N ILE A 143 -17.75 17.31 14.18
CA ILE A 143 -18.88 17.39 13.24
C ILE A 143 -20.07 16.63 13.84
N GLU A 144 -21.15 17.34 14.12
CA GLU A 144 -22.36 16.75 14.69
C GLU A 144 -23.11 15.86 13.70
N ARG A 145 -23.81 14.86 14.24
CA ARG A 145 -24.64 13.95 13.45
C ARG A 145 -25.78 14.73 12.80
N GLY A 146 -25.80 14.78 11.47
CA GLY A 146 -26.82 15.50 10.71
C GLY A 146 -26.34 16.84 10.14
N ASP A 147 -25.16 17.33 10.53
CA ASP A 147 -24.54 18.50 9.92
C ASP A 147 -24.05 18.17 8.49
N ARG A 148 -24.93 18.39 7.51
CA ARG A 148 -24.66 18.14 6.09
C ARG A 148 -23.66 19.13 5.48
N ILE A 149 -23.50 20.31 6.08
CA ILE A 149 -22.62 21.36 5.55
C ILE A 149 -21.17 20.99 5.90
N SER A 150 -20.88 20.74 7.18
CA SER A 150 -19.52 20.42 7.63
C SER A 150 -19.08 19.04 7.12
N SER A 151 -19.97 18.05 7.13
CA SER A 151 -19.66 16.73 6.55
C SER A 151 -19.43 16.80 5.04
N GLY A 152 -20.15 17.65 4.31
CA GLY A 152 -19.91 17.93 2.89
C GLY A 152 -18.55 18.60 2.64
N LYS A 153 -18.19 19.62 3.43
CA LYS A 153 -16.86 20.24 3.38
C LYS A 153 -15.74 19.21 3.63
N GLN A 154 -15.89 18.39 4.67
CA GLN A 154 -14.93 17.34 4.98
C GLN A 154 -14.82 16.28 3.86
N ALA A 155 -15.92 15.96 3.18
CA ALA A 155 -15.89 15.06 2.03
C ALA A 155 -15.08 15.66 0.86
N LEU A 156 -15.20 16.97 0.63
CA LEU A 156 -14.48 17.67 -0.44
C LEU A 156 -12.96 17.73 -0.21
N GLU A 157 -12.48 17.60 1.03
CA GLU A 157 -11.04 17.54 1.33
C GLU A 157 -10.33 16.35 0.66
N ASN A 158 -11.07 15.31 0.25
CA ASN A 158 -10.51 14.25 -0.60
C ASN A 158 -9.91 14.80 -1.89
N PHE A 159 -10.56 15.79 -2.51
CA PHE A 159 -10.14 16.40 -3.77
C PHE A 159 -9.11 17.50 -3.58
N ARG A 160 -8.79 17.83 -2.32
CA ARG A 160 -7.61 18.60 -1.93
C ARG A 160 -6.44 17.71 -1.49
N PHE A 161 -6.62 16.39 -1.54
CA PHE A 161 -5.67 15.40 -1.06
C PHE A 161 -5.34 15.59 0.42
N PHE A 162 -6.27 16.17 1.19
CA PHE A 162 -6.09 16.52 2.60
C PHE A 162 -4.86 17.40 2.88
N GLY A 163 -4.42 18.19 1.89
CA GLY A 163 -3.22 19.02 1.99
C GLY A 163 -1.91 18.28 1.76
N ALA A 164 -1.93 17.01 1.33
CA ALA A 164 -0.71 16.27 1.03
C ALA A 164 0.15 16.98 -0.04
N PRO A 165 1.49 16.97 0.11
CA PRO A 165 2.43 17.53 -0.87
C PRO A 165 2.64 16.64 -2.10
N HIS A 166 2.16 15.40 -2.06
CA HIS A 166 2.25 14.45 -3.17
C HIS A 166 0.98 13.59 -3.29
N ILE A 167 0.74 13.13 -4.51
CA ILE A 167 -0.19 12.04 -4.81
C ILE A 167 0.45 11.02 -5.74
N ALA A 168 0.25 9.74 -5.46
CA ALA A 168 0.52 8.64 -6.38
C ALA A 168 -0.80 8.20 -7.03
N LEU A 169 -0.93 8.42 -8.33
CA LEU A 169 -2.07 7.96 -9.12
C LEU A 169 -1.80 6.53 -9.58
N ILE A 170 -2.64 5.60 -9.17
CA ILE A 170 -2.50 4.18 -9.48
C ILE A 170 -3.44 3.83 -10.63
N THR A 171 -2.87 3.34 -11.72
CA THR A 171 -3.61 2.93 -12.91
C THR A 171 -3.23 1.52 -13.33
N SER A 172 -4.06 0.90 -14.16
CA SER A 172 -3.75 -0.39 -14.78
C SER A 172 -4.35 -0.48 -16.16
N HIS A 173 -3.69 -1.21 -17.07
CA HIS A 173 -4.19 -1.38 -18.42
C HIS A 173 -5.54 -2.11 -18.43
N ALA A 174 -6.51 -1.57 -19.15
CA ALA A 174 -7.91 -2.00 -19.16
C ALA A 174 -8.07 -3.46 -19.62
N SER A 175 -7.19 -3.95 -20.49
CA SER A 175 -7.21 -5.35 -20.95
C SER A 175 -6.99 -6.38 -19.84
N LEU A 176 -6.38 -5.98 -18.71
CA LEU A 176 -6.17 -6.85 -17.55
C LEU A 176 -7.40 -6.92 -16.64
N GLY A 177 -8.40 -6.04 -16.88
CA GLY A 177 -9.69 -6.04 -16.22
C GLY A 177 -9.60 -6.10 -14.69
N MET A 178 -10.53 -6.85 -14.09
CA MET A 178 -10.60 -7.02 -12.64
C MET A 178 -9.35 -7.67 -12.03
N ARG A 179 -8.62 -8.51 -12.79
CA ARG A 179 -7.37 -9.12 -12.31
C ARG A 179 -6.27 -8.10 -12.14
N GLY A 180 -6.11 -7.19 -13.11
CA GLY A 180 -5.16 -6.08 -12.99
C GLY A 180 -5.44 -5.18 -11.78
N VAL A 181 -6.71 -4.91 -11.51
CA VAL A 181 -7.15 -4.15 -10.32
C VAL A 181 -6.86 -4.91 -9.03
N PHE A 182 -7.17 -6.20 -8.98
CA PHE A 182 -6.95 -7.06 -7.82
C PHE A 182 -5.46 -7.10 -7.41
N ASP A 183 -4.57 -7.39 -8.36
CA ASP A 183 -3.13 -7.44 -8.14
C ASP A 183 -2.56 -6.07 -7.72
N SER A 184 -3.09 -4.99 -8.29
CA SER A 184 -2.72 -3.62 -7.90
C SER A 184 -3.09 -3.31 -6.44
N GLY A 185 -4.09 -4.00 -5.88
CA GLY A 185 -4.42 -3.90 -4.45
C GLY A 185 -3.27 -4.30 -3.53
N GLY A 186 -2.51 -5.35 -3.89
CA GLY A 186 -1.30 -5.76 -3.17
C GLY A 186 -0.21 -4.69 -3.22
N TYR A 187 0.01 -4.11 -4.42
CA TYR A 187 0.97 -3.02 -4.60
C TYR A 187 0.60 -1.79 -3.76
N ILE A 188 -0.68 -1.39 -3.75
CA ILE A 188 -1.18 -0.27 -2.95
C ILE A 188 -0.91 -0.50 -1.46
N ALA A 189 -1.14 -1.72 -0.96
CA ALA A 189 -0.86 -2.07 0.43
C ALA A 189 0.63 -1.98 0.77
N LEU A 190 1.52 -2.51 -0.09
CA LEU A 190 2.97 -2.43 0.12
C LEU A 190 3.50 -1.01 -0.02
N PHE A 191 2.96 -0.19 -0.94
CA PHE A 191 3.29 1.23 -1.04
C PHE A 191 3.02 1.93 0.29
N MET A 192 1.81 1.78 0.83
CA MET A 192 1.43 2.44 2.09
C MET A 192 2.24 1.93 3.28
N LEU A 193 2.55 0.63 3.34
CA LEU A 193 3.32 0.04 4.44
C LEU A 193 4.80 0.43 4.36
N THR A 194 5.38 0.47 3.16
CA THR A 194 6.77 0.93 2.96
C THR A 194 6.89 2.42 3.27
N ALA A 195 5.95 3.25 2.80
CA ALA A 195 5.89 4.66 3.15
C ALA A 195 5.88 4.84 4.68
N HIS A 196 5.02 4.09 5.37
CA HIS A 196 4.93 4.13 6.83
C HIS A 196 6.22 3.69 7.53
N ALA A 197 6.91 2.66 7.02
CA ALA A 197 8.21 2.23 7.53
C ALA A 197 9.30 3.31 7.40
N LEU A 198 9.14 4.24 6.45
CA LEU A 198 10.02 5.40 6.24
C LEU A 198 9.50 6.68 6.93
N GLY A 199 8.45 6.58 7.75
CA GLY A 199 7.83 7.71 8.45
C GLY A 199 6.91 8.58 7.58
N VAL A 200 6.63 8.16 6.35
CA VAL A 200 5.74 8.86 5.41
C VAL A 200 4.31 8.38 5.62
N ALA A 201 3.43 9.32 5.94
CA ALA A 201 2.02 9.06 6.13
C ALA A 201 1.30 8.93 4.77
N THR A 202 0.21 8.15 4.74
CA THR A 202 -0.53 7.88 3.50
C THR A 202 -2.03 7.79 3.72
N ILE A 203 -2.79 8.03 2.66
CA ILE A 203 -4.19 7.66 2.55
C ILE A 203 -4.52 7.23 1.12
N ALA A 204 -5.01 6.00 0.96
CA ALA A 204 -5.61 5.54 -0.29
C ALA A 204 -7.04 6.08 -0.44
N GLN A 205 -7.36 6.63 -1.60
CA GLN A 205 -8.60 7.36 -1.87
C GLN A 205 -9.27 6.83 -3.14
N GLY A 206 -10.35 6.06 -2.95
CA GLY A 206 -11.24 5.67 -4.06
C GLY A 206 -12.02 6.86 -4.64
N SER A 207 -12.26 7.90 -3.83
CA SER A 207 -12.95 9.13 -4.27
C SER A 207 -12.27 9.84 -5.44
N ILE A 208 -10.94 9.71 -5.54
CA ILE A 208 -10.14 10.30 -6.61
C ILE A 208 -10.45 9.62 -7.96
N ALA A 209 -10.70 8.31 -7.95
CA ALA A 209 -11.11 7.56 -9.14
C ALA A 209 -12.53 7.92 -9.63
N HIS A 210 -13.31 8.70 -8.88
CA HIS A 210 -14.60 9.27 -9.34
C HIS A 210 -14.45 10.53 -10.20
N ARG A 211 -13.22 10.91 -10.52
CA ARG A 211 -12.86 12.02 -11.39
C ARG A 211 -11.79 11.57 -12.39
N ALA A 212 -11.98 10.36 -12.94
CA ALA A 212 -11.06 9.79 -13.92
C ALA A 212 -10.92 10.69 -15.16
N ASP A 213 -11.97 11.44 -15.53
CA ASP A 213 -11.96 12.46 -16.58
C ASP A 213 -10.87 13.53 -16.31
N VAL A 214 -10.88 14.12 -15.12
CA VAL A 214 -9.92 15.17 -14.73
C VAL A 214 -8.49 14.63 -14.68
N ILE A 215 -8.32 13.45 -14.07
CA ILE A 215 -7.00 12.80 -13.98
C ILE A 215 -6.43 12.57 -15.37
N ARG A 216 -7.26 12.01 -16.26
CA ARG A 216 -6.88 11.65 -17.62
C ARG A 216 -6.39 12.85 -18.42
N GLU A 217 -7.11 13.96 -18.35
CA GLU A 217 -6.70 15.22 -18.96
C GLU A 217 -5.38 15.73 -18.35
N HIS A 218 -5.26 15.72 -17.02
CA HIS A 218 -4.16 16.37 -16.32
C HIS A 218 -2.80 15.67 -16.48
N ILE A 219 -2.79 14.34 -16.59
CA ILE A 219 -1.55 13.56 -16.77
C ILE A 219 -1.42 12.95 -18.17
N ALA A 220 -2.28 13.35 -19.11
CA ALA A 220 -2.37 12.76 -20.45
C ALA A 220 -2.47 11.22 -20.41
N LEU A 221 -3.32 10.68 -19.54
CA LEU A 221 -3.46 9.22 -19.36
C LEU A 221 -4.12 8.58 -20.59
N PRO A 222 -3.53 7.55 -21.19
CA PRO A 222 -4.14 6.81 -22.29
C PRO A 222 -5.52 6.22 -21.93
N ALA A 223 -6.47 6.27 -22.85
CA ALA A 223 -7.86 5.81 -22.64
C ALA A 223 -7.97 4.32 -22.27
N ASP A 224 -6.95 3.52 -22.60
CA ASP A 224 -6.82 2.10 -22.28
C ASP A 224 -6.28 1.83 -20.86
N HIS A 225 -6.21 2.84 -19.99
CA HIS A 225 -5.86 2.66 -18.58
C HIS A 225 -7.02 3.03 -17.66
N PHE A 226 -7.34 2.10 -16.77
CA PHE A 226 -8.25 2.33 -15.65
C PHE A 226 -7.54 3.09 -14.55
N VAL A 227 -8.17 4.16 -14.06
CA VAL A 227 -7.81 4.83 -12.82
C VAL A 227 -8.36 4.02 -11.64
N ILE A 228 -7.46 3.45 -10.84
CA ILE A 228 -7.83 2.59 -9.71
C ILE A 228 -8.10 3.43 -8.46
N CYS A 229 -7.12 4.23 -8.05
CA CYS A 229 -7.23 5.14 -6.91
C CYS A 229 -6.11 6.19 -6.95
N GLY A 230 -6.19 7.16 -6.06
CA GLY A 230 -5.04 8.00 -5.69
C GLY A 230 -4.56 7.65 -4.28
N ILE A 231 -3.26 7.74 -4.03
CA ILE A 231 -2.68 7.67 -2.69
C ILE A 231 -2.07 9.03 -2.39
N ALA A 232 -2.72 9.81 -1.54
CA ALA A 232 -2.11 11.04 -1.02
C ALA A 232 -1.08 10.69 0.04
N PHE A 233 0.10 11.31 0.00
CA PHE A 233 1.19 11.00 0.90
C PHE A 233 2.08 12.21 1.22
N GLY A 234 2.66 12.18 2.42
CA GLY A 234 3.44 13.29 2.98
C GLY A 234 3.82 13.02 4.43
N TRP A 235 4.29 14.05 5.13
CA TRP A 235 4.48 14.00 6.58
C TRP A 235 3.15 14.29 7.29
N SER A 236 2.82 13.52 8.32
CA SER A 236 1.58 13.69 9.09
C SER A 236 1.58 15.02 9.85
N ASP A 237 0.44 15.71 9.84
CA ASP A 237 0.15 16.72 10.86
C ASP A 237 -0.52 16.02 12.06
N ASP A 238 0.29 15.60 13.02
CA ASP A 238 -0.18 14.83 14.18
C ASP A 238 -1.03 15.66 15.16
N GLY A 239 -1.00 16.99 15.05
CA GLY A 239 -1.86 17.88 15.84
C GLY A 239 -3.29 17.97 15.31
N HIS A 240 -3.52 17.58 14.05
CA HIS A 240 -4.83 17.71 13.43
C HIS A 240 -5.81 16.62 13.92
N PRO A 241 -7.03 16.98 14.39
CA PRO A 241 -7.94 16.00 14.98
C PRO A 241 -8.35 14.84 14.05
N ALA A 242 -8.37 15.07 12.73
CA ALA A 242 -8.65 14.02 11.72
C ALA A 242 -7.68 12.81 11.77
N ASN A 243 -6.50 12.98 12.37
CA ASN A 243 -5.48 11.94 12.51
C ASN A 243 -5.52 11.23 13.88
N SER A 244 -6.40 11.64 14.80
CA SER A 244 -6.42 11.16 16.19
C SER A 244 -7.19 9.84 16.39
N PHE A 245 -8.13 9.49 15.50
CA PHE A 245 -8.97 8.31 15.67
C PHE A 245 -8.34 7.05 15.08
N ARG A 246 -8.76 5.87 15.57
CA ARG A 246 -8.32 4.57 15.07
C ARG A 246 -9.53 3.68 14.78
N MET A 247 -9.49 3.03 13.62
CA MET A 247 -10.56 2.12 13.21
C MET A 247 -10.32 0.73 13.77
N LYS A 248 -11.37 0.17 14.39
CA LYS A 248 -11.43 -1.24 14.77
C LYS A 248 -11.39 -2.15 13.53
N ARG A 249 -11.16 -3.44 13.74
CA ARG A 249 -11.30 -4.49 12.73
C ARG A 249 -12.30 -5.52 13.22
N ALA A 250 -12.94 -6.21 12.27
CA ALA A 250 -13.79 -7.33 12.59
C ALA A 250 -12.97 -8.45 13.27
N PRO A 251 -13.54 -9.20 14.21
CA PRO A 251 -12.88 -10.38 14.76
C PRO A 251 -12.63 -11.41 13.65
N ILE A 252 -11.61 -12.25 13.82
CA ILE A 252 -11.22 -13.26 12.82
C ILE A 252 -12.36 -14.23 12.52
N SER A 253 -13.20 -14.55 13.50
CA SER A 253 -14.40 -15.39 13.33
C SER A 253 -15.40 -14.87 12.31
N ASP A 254 -15.41 -13.56 12.02
CA ASP A 254 -16.32 -12.96 11.04
C ASP A 254 -15.79 -13.06 9.60
N VAL A 255 -14.50 -13.32 9.43
CA VAL A 255 -13.80 -13.16 8.13
C VAL A 255 -13.02 -14.40 7.69
N ALA A 256 -12.80 -15.35 8.60
CA ALA A 256 -12.09 -16.59 8.29
C ALA A 256 -12.79 -17.79 8.93
N SER A 257 -12.79 -18.91 8.21
CA SER A 257 -13.26 -20.21 8.71
C SER A 257 -12.17 -21.25 8.51
N PHE A 258 -11.95 -22.07 9.53
CA PHE A 258 -11.01 -23.18 9.48
C PHE A 258 -11.78 -24.47 9.19
N VAL A 259 -11.62 -25.01 7.98
CA VAL A 259 -12.19 -26.31 7.62
C VAL A 259 -11.09 -27.36 7.81
N ARG A 260 -11.28 -28.23 8.80
CA ARG A 260 -10.44 -29.41 9.03
C ARG A 260 -11.34 -30.63 8.81
N GLN A 261 -11.03 -31.43 7.81
CA GLN A 261 -11.62 -32.77 7.67
C GLN A 261 -10.92 -33.71 8.65
#